data_AF-A0A6F8Y2M2-F1
#
_entry.id   AF-A0A6F8Y2M2-F1
#
_cell.length_a   1.000
_cell.length_b   1.000
_cell.length_c   1.000
_cell.angle_alpha   90.00
_cell.angle_beta   90.00
_cell.angle_gamma   90.00
#
_symmetry.space_group_name_H-M   'P 1'
#
loop_
_entity.id
_entity.type
_entity.pdbx_description
1 polymer ?
#
loop_
_entity_poly.entity_id
_entity_poly.type
_entity_poly.pdbx_seq_one_letter_code
_entity_poly.pdbx_strand_id
1 'polypeptide(L)'
;MSRHMSEDDSARLLADLEELRAQADALSTRLSANHDPRSRFAGEDRDGLARVTVDGHGRTTDVVVVRHWRQVTDPAGLARALLDATGEAQARRLESWAMGGAPATTALLDRALAPGLADASGPDLIRDLLPLVDQSERQLDEASRRLADHFAEKAQLSTPDGELTITSRGGQVAEIEFHDRWIASASAEDVAYHVCRLMQDAHDRAWVGIGDLLPRELGDLMSFAADPARMLRQLGFRT
;
A
#
# COMPACT_ATOMS: atom_id res chain seq x y z
N MET A 1 -18.12 10.33 -47.13
CA MET A 1 -19.41 9.93 -46.51
C MET A 1 -19.20 9.91 -45.02
N SER A 2 -19.48 11.03 -44.34
CA SER A 2 -19.38 11.13 -42.88
C SER A 2 -20.66 10.56 -42.28
N ARG A 3 -20.57 9.47 -41.52
CA ARG A 3 -21.70 8.98 -40.71
C ARG A 3 -22.02 10.08 -39.68
N HIS A 4 -23.22 10.63 -39.74
CA HIS A 4 -23.77 11.37 -38.60
C HIS A 4 -23.91 10.37 -37.45
N MET A 5 -23.10 10.53 -36.42
CA MET A 5 -23.30 9.91 -35.11
C MET A 5 -24.68 10.37 -34.63
N SER A 6 -25.59 9.43 -34.35
CA SER A 6 -26.95 9.77 -33.96
C SER A 6 -26.92 10.55 -32.63
N GLU A 7 -27.86 11.47 -32.44
CA GLU A 7 -28.02 12.20 -31.17
C GLU A 7 -28.21 11.22 -29.99
N ASP A 8 -28.85 10.07 -30.26
CA ASP A 8 -29.02 8.96 -29.32
C ASP A 8 -27.68 8.28 -28.93
N ASP A 9 -26.72 8.17 -29.84
CA ASP A 9 -25.42 7.56 -29.57
C ASP A 9 -24.56 8.48 -28.69
N SER A 10 -24.65 9.79 -28.90
CA SER A 10 -23.96 10.79 -28.08
C SER A 10 -24.51 10.82 -26.65
N ALA A 11 -25.84 10.74 -26.49
CA ALA A 11 -26.47 10.70 -25.17
C ALA A 11 -26.10 9.44 -24.38
N ARG A 12 -26.00 8.28 -25.04
CA ARG A 12 -25.54 7.03 -24.41
C ARG A 12 -24.09 7.11 -23.96
N LEU A 13 -23.19 7.61 -24.81
CA LEU A 13 -21.78 7.72 -24.48
C LEU A 13 -21.54 8.68 -23.30
N LEU A 14 -22.29 9.76 -23.21
CA LEU A 14 -22.25 10.66 -22.04
C LEU A 14 -22.72 9.97 -20.76
N ALA A 15 -23.82 9.21 -20.81
CA ALA A 15 -24.32 8.46 -19.65
C ALA A 15 -23.31 7.40 -19.17
N ASP A 16 -22.68 6.67 -20.10
CA ASP A 16 -21.66 5.66 -19.77
C ASP A 16 -20.43 6.30 -19.12
N LEU A 17 -19.99 7.48 -19.60
CA LEU A 17 -18.88 8.24 -19.01
C LEU A 17 -19.21 8.77 -17.61
N GLU A 18 -20.43 9.26 -17.39
CA GLU A 18 -20.89 9.69 -16.06
C GLU A 18 -20.93 8.51 -15.07
N GLU A 19 -21.40 7.34 -15.51
CA GLU A 19 -21.41 6.13 -14.69
C GLU A 19 -19.98 5.68 -14.34
N LEU A 20 -19.07 5.65 -15.33
CA LEU A 20 -17.64 5.34 -15.11
C LEU A 20 -16.99 6.30 -14.12
N ARG A 21 -17.28 7.60 -14.23
CA ARG A 21 -16.79 8.61 -13.28
C ARG A 21 -17.33 8.36 -11.88
N ALA A 22 -18.63 8.12 -11.73
CA ALA A 22 -19.23 7.85 -10.43
C ALA A 22 -18.63 6.59 -9.77
N GLN A 23 -18.31 5.58 -10.57
CA GLN A 23 -17.64 4.36 -10.09
C GLN A 23 -16.17 4.62 -9.69
N ALA A 24 -15.42 5.40 -10.47
CA ALA A 24 -14.07 5.80 -10.13
C ALA A 24 -14.03 6.61 -8.82
N ASP A 25 -14.95 7.57 -8.65
CA ASP A 25 -15.09 8.35 -7.43
C ASP A 25 -15.46 7.46 -6.22
N ALA A 26 -16.35 6.48 -6.42
CA ALA A 26 -16.71 5.51 -5.39
C ALA A 26 -15.54 4.59 -5.01
N LEU A 27 -14.74 4.14 -5.99
CA LEU A 27 -13.52 3.36 -5.77
C LEU A 27 -12.49 4.19 -5.00
N SER A 28 -12.22 5.42 -5.44
CA SER A 28 -11.28 6.35 -4.79
C SER A 28 -11.68 6.65 -3.35
N THR A 29 -12.97 6.89 -3.10
CA THR A 29 -13.52 7.10 -1.75
C THR A 29 -13.31 5.87 -0.87
N ARG A 30 -13.56 4.66 -1.39
CA ARG A 30 -13.34 3.41 -0.65
C ARG A 30 -11.87 3.11 -0.40
N LEU A 31 -11.00 3.32 -1.37
CA LEU A 31 -9.55 3.16 -1.22
C LEU A 31 -9.02 4.13 -0.16
N SER A 32 -9.52 5.37 -0.15
CA SER A 32 -9.18 6.37 0.86
C SER A 32 -9.75 6.03 2.24
N ALA A 33 -10.97 5.48 2.32
CA ALA A 33 -11.58 5.05 3.58
C ALA A 33 -10.88 3.81 4.19
N ASN A 34 -10.41 2.89 3.35
CA ASN A 34 -9.60 1.73 3.78
C ASN A 34 -8.16 2.13 4.16
N HIS A 35 -7.75 3.35 3.83
CA HIS A 35 -6.45 3.91 4.18
C HIS A 35 -6.58 4.91 5.33
N ASP A 36 -7.45 4.64 6.31
CA ASP A 36 -7.51 5.45 7.52
C ASP A 36 -6.23 5.22 8.36
N PRO A 37 -5.32 6.22 8.49
CA PRO A 37 -4.12 6.13 9.32
C PRO A 37 -4.41 5.81 10.78
N ARG A 38 -5.66 6.03 11.24
CA ARG A 38 -6.07 5.78 12.62
C ARG A 38 -6.50 4.34 12.85
N SER A 39 -6.69 3.55 11.80
CA SER A 39 -6.95 2.12 11.93
C SER A 39 -5.79 1.44 12.64
N ARG A 40 -6.08 0.51 13.54
CA ARG A 40 -5.07 -0.21 14.32
C ARG A 40 -5.28 -1.71 14.18
N PHE A 41 -4.20 -2.41 13.89
CA PHE A 41 -4.18 -3.85 13.69
C PHE A 41 -3.16 -4.45 14.66
N ALA A 42 -3.62 -5.28 15.59
CA ALA A 42 -2.78 -5.94 16.56
C ALA A 42 -2.54 -7.40 16.14
N GLY A 43 -1.29 -7.85 16.26
CA GLY A 43 -0.87 -9.24 16.17
C GLY A 43 -0.16 -9.65 17.45
N GLU A 44 -0.22 -10.93 17.75
CA GLU A 44 0.32 -11.57 18.95
C GLU A 44 1.08 -12.82 18.52
N ASP A 45 2.19 -13.13 19.18
CA ASP A 45 2.85 -14.40 18.91
C ASP A 45 2.02 -15.57 19.48
N ARG A 46 2.37 -16.80 19.07
CA ARG A 46 1.62 -18.01 19.47
C ARG A 46 1.57 -18.21 20.99
N ASP A 47 2.62 -17.81 21.71
CA ASP A 47 2.78 -18.06 23.13
C ASP A 47 2.34 -16.86 23.98
N GLY A 48 1.87 -15.78 23.35
CA GLY A 48 1.40 -14.55 24.02
C GLY A 48 2.50 -13.78 24.74
N LEU A 49 3.76 -13.96 24.35
CA LEU A 49 4.95 -13.28 24.89
C LEU A 49 5.07 -11.84 24.41
N ALA A 50 4.61 -11.55 23.20
CA ALA A 50 4.72 -10.29 22.51
C ALA A 50 3.45 -9.97 21.71
N ARG A 51 3.04 -8.69 21.77
CA ARG A 51 1.96 -8.15 20.96
C ARG A 51 2.43 -6.88 20.28
N VAL A 52 2.21 -6.77 18.98
CA VAL A 52 2.59 -5.62 18.16
C VAL A 52 1.34 -5.01 17.53
N THR A 53 1.21 -3.69 17.59
CA THR A 53 0.12 -2.96 16.93
C THR A 53 0.67 -2.08 15.83
N VAL A 54 0.12 -2.20 14.63
CA VAL A 54 0.45 -1.36 13.47
C VAL A 54 -0.74 -0.51 13.06
N ASP A 55 -0.48 0.64 12.44
CA ASP A 55 -1.53 1.50 11.89
C ASP A 55 -1.97 1.13 10.46
N GLY A 56 -2.84 1.93 9.85
CA GLY A 56 -3.31 1.77 8.46
C GLY A 56 -2.19 1.86 7.41
N HIS A 57 -1.06 2.49 7.73
CA HIS A 57 0.12 2.53 6.87
C HIS A 57 1.08 1.36 7.13
N GLY A 58 0.86 0.60 8.20
CA GLY A 58 1.76 -0.46 8.62
C GLY A 58 2.91 0.01 9.49
N ARG A 59 2.86 1.23 10.01
CA ARG A 59 3.82 1.75 10.97
C ARG A 59 3.51 1.18 12.36
N THR A 60 4.53 0.70 13.05
CA THR A 60 4.37 0.22 14.43
C THR A 60 3.98 1.37 15.35
N THR A 61 2.89 1.21 16.11
CA THR A 61 2.37 2.21 17.05
C THR A 61 2.50 1.79 18.50
N ASP A 62 2.53 0.48 18.77
CA ASP A 62 2.67 -0.08 20.12
C ASP A 62 3.34 -1.45 20.06
N VAL A 63 4.15 -1.74 21.07
CA VAL A 63 4.76 -3.05 21.29
C VAL A 63 4.59 -3.36 22.78
N VAL A 64 4.10 -4.55 23.09
CA VAL A 64 3.94 -5.04 24.45
C VAL A 64 4.70 -6.35 24.57
N VAL A 65 5.53 -6.46 25.61
CA VAL A 65 6.27 -7.68 25.96
C VAL A 65 5.85 -8.12 27.36
N VAL A 66 5.63 -9.41 27.56
CA VAL A 66 5.28 -9.96 28.88
C VAL A 66 6.43 -9.76 29.87
N ARG A 67 6.13 -9.25 31.07
CA ARG A 67 7.12 -8.92 32.11
C ARG A 67 8.08 -10.05 32.47
N HIS A 68 7.61 -11.29 32.43
CA HIS A 68 8.36 -12.48 32.83
C HIS A 68 8.85 -13.30 31.64
N TRP A 69 8.98 -12.69 30.45
CA TRP A 69 9.41 -13.39 29.22
C TRP A 69 10.69 -14.22 29.41
N ARG A 70 11.66 -13.73 30.21
CA ARG A 70 12.92 -14.45 30.50
C ARG A 70 12.75 -15.80 31.21
N GLN A 71 11.62 -16.01 31.87
CA GLN A 71 11.32 -17.28 32.53
C GLN A 71 10.80 -18.32 31.54
N VAL A 72 10.34 -17.87 30.37
CA VAL A 72 9.67 -18.69 29.36
C VAL A 72 10.57 -18.91 28.14
N THR A 73 11.36 -17.91 27.76
CA THR A 73 12.20 -17.95 26.56
C THR A 73 13.56 -17.27 26.77
N ASP A 74 14.51 -17.66 25.93
CA ASP A 74 15.78 -16.95 25.75
C ASP A 74 15.61 -15.71 24.84
N PRO A 75 16.65 -14.86 24.69
CA PRO A 75 16.59 -13.67 23.83
C PRO A 75 16.23 -13.95 22.37
N ALA A 76 16.70 -15.07 21.80
CA ALA A 76 16.41 -15.44 20.42
C ALA A 76 14.92 -15.81 20.24
N GLY A 77 14.32 -16.51 21.20
CA GLY A 77 12.90 -16.80 21.17
C GLY A 77 12.04 -15.56 21.39
N LEU A 78 12.49 -14.57 22.18
CA LEU A 78 11.81 -13.27 22.26
C LEU A 78 11.85 -12.52 20.91
N ALA A 79 13.01 -12.52 20.24
CA ALA A 79 13.14 -11.92 18.91
C ALA A 79 12.17 -12.58 17.90
N ARG A 80 12.04 -13.91 17.95
CA ARG A 80 11.08 -14.64 17.13
C ARG A 80 9.62 -14.31 17.46
N ALA A 81 9.28 -14.22 18.74
CA ALA A 81 7.93 -13.82 19.17
C ALA A 81 7.56 -12.43 18.63
N LEU A 82 8.47 -11.46 18.70
CA LEU A 82 8.25 -10.11 18.15
C LEU A 82 8.07 -10.12 16.63
N LEU A 83 8.83 -10.95 15.90
CA LEU A 83 8.69 -11.13 14.45
C LEU A 83 7.34 -11.76 14.10
N ASP A 84 6.93 -12.81 14.81
CA ASP A 84 5.66 -13.50 14.61
C ASP A 84 4.47 -12.55 14.87
N ALA A 85 4.51 -11.81 15.98
CA ALA A 85 3.49 -10.81 16.32
C ALA A 85 3.41 -9.68 15.29
N THR A 86 4.56 -9.22 14.78
CA THR A 86 4.61 -8.21 13.69
C THR A 86 4.01 -8.78 12.40
N GLY A 87 4.38 -10.01 12.03
CA GLY A 87 3.86 -10.69 10.85
C GLY A 87 2.34 -10.84 10.91
N GLU A 88 1.79 -11.24 12.06
CA GLU A 88 0.34 -11.35 12.24
C GLU A 88 -0.36 -9.98 12.15
N ALA A 89 0.21 -8.94 12.77
CA ALA A 89 -0.35 -7.58 12.70
C ALA A 89 -0.42 -7.07 11.25
N GLN A 90 0.63 -7.34 10.46
CA GLN A 90 0.71 -7.01 9.04
C GLN A 90 -0.30 -7.82 8.21
N ALA A 91 -0.43 -9.13 8.46
CA ALA A 91 -1.41 -9.98 7.79
C ALA A 91 -2.83 -9.48 8.02
N ARG A 92 -3.21 -9.17 9.26
CA ARG A 92 -4.53 -8.61 9.60
C ARG A 92 -4.80 -7.27 8.93
N ARG A 93 -3.77 -6.40 8.79
CA ARG A 93 -3.91 -5.16 8.00
C ARG A 93 -4.21 -5.46 6.54
N LEU A 94 -3.46 -6.38 5.93
CA LEU A 94 -3.64 -6.75 4.52
C LEU A 94 -5.00 -7.43 4.26
N GLU A 95 -5.46 -8.27 5.18
CA GLU A 95 -6.80 -8.88 5.14
C GLU A 95 -7.90 -7.82 5.21
N SER A 96 -7.76 -6.83 6.09
CA SER A 96 -8.69 -5.70 6.17
C SER A 96 -8.72 -4.90 4.87
N TRP A 97 -7.56 -4.69 4.25
CA TRP A 97 -7.48 -4.00 2.95
C TRP A 97 -8.12 -4.83 1.83
N ALA A 98 -7.87 -6.14 1.79
CA ALA A 98 -8.45 -7.05 0.81
C ALA A 98 -9.98 -7.13 0.93
N MET A 99 -10.52 -7.28 2.15
CA MET A 99 -11.97 -7.30 2.39
C MET A 99 -12.63 -5.94 2.09
N GLY A 100 -11.91 -4.84 2.27
CA GLY A 100 -12.39 -3.51 1.94
C GLY A 100 -12.35 -3.16 0.43
N GLY A 101 -11.51 -3.83 -0.36
CA GLY A 101 -11.21 -3.45 -1.76
C GLY A 101 -11.58 -4.48 -2.84
N ALA A 102 -11.59 -5.77 -2.56
CA ALA A 102 -11.62 -6.83 -3.58
C ALA A 102 -12.85 -6.89 -4.52
N PRO A 103 -14.10 -6.65 -4.11
CA PRO A 103 -15.24 -6.88 -5.02
C PRO A 103 -15.43 -5.79 -6.08
N ALA A 104 -14.79 -4.63 -5.96
CA ALA A 104 -15.04 -3.48 -6.85
C ALA A 104 -14.17 -3.50 -8.12
N THR A 105 -12.91 -3.91 -8.02
CA THR A 105 -11.97 -3.89 -9.14
C THR A 105 -12.36 -4.90 -10.23
N THR A 106 -12.84 -6.08 -9.84
CA THR A 106 -13.31 -7.12 -10.77
C THR A 106 -14.59 -6.70 -11.49
N ALA A 107 -15.54 -6.08 -10.77
CA ALA A 107 -16.80 -5.60 -11.36
C ALA A 107 -16.60 -4.44 -12.34
N LEU A 108 -15.63 -3.55 -12.07
CA LEU A 108 -15.25 -2.48 -12.99
C LEU A 108 -14.59 -3.03 -14.26
N LEU A 109 -13.70 -4.00 -14.14
CA LEU A 109 -13.01 -4.61 -15.28
C LEU A 109 -13.98 -5.38 -16.19
N ASP A 110 -14.86 -6.21 -15.60
CA ASP A 110 -15.88 -6.96 -16.34
C ASP A 110 -16.87 -6.04 -17.07
N ARG A 111 -17.14 -4.85 -16.52
CA ARG A 111 -18.08 -3.88 -17.11
C ARG A 111 -17.43 -2.94 -18.12
N ALA A 112 -16.16 -2.58 -17.94
CA ALA A 112 -15.38 -1.87 -18.96
C ALA A 112 -15.14 -2.75 -20.20
N LEU A 113 -15.08 -4.07 -20.03
CA LEU A 113 -15.00 -5.05 -21.11
C LEU A 113 -16.38 -5.44 -21.68
N ALA A 114 -17.47 -4.80 -21.22
CA ALA A 114 -18.80 -5.08 -21.75
C ALA A 114 -18.91 -4.62 -23.22
N PRO A 115 -19.60 -5.39 -24.10
CA PRO A 115 -19.57 -5.18 -25.55
C PRO A 115 -20.02 -3.80 -26.06
N GLY A 116 -20.74 -3.01 -25.25
CA GLY A 116 -21.38 -1.76 -25.69
C GLY A 116 -20.43 -0.58 -25.96
N LEU A 117 -19.27 -0.52 -25.28
CA LEU A 117 -18.29 0.56 -25.48
C LEU A 117 -17.46 0.40 -26.77
N ALA A 118 -17.38 -0.83 -27.29
CA ALA A 118 -16.62 -1.15 -28.51
C ALA A 118 -17.32 -0.66 -29.79
N ASP A 119 -18.64 -0.53 -29.78
CA ASP A 119 -19.43 -0.15 -30.97
C ASP A 119 -19.51 1.37 -31.19
N ALA A 120 -19.33 2.19 -30.15
CA ALA A 120 -19.41 3.66 -30.23
C ALA A 120 -18.06 4.33 -30.52
N SER A 121 -16.95 3.64 -30.28
CA SER A 121 -15.59 4.15 -30.52
C SER A 121 -15.16 3.77 -31.94
N GLY A 122 -15.10 4.75 -32.85
CA GLY A 122 -14.58 4.52 -34.19
C GLY A 122 -13.17 3.88 -34.16
N PRO A 123 -12.81 3.04 -35.15
CA PRO A 123 -11.57 2.27 -35.16
C PRO A 123 -10.29 3.13 -35.01
N ASP A 124 -10.36 4.42 -35.33
CA ASP A 124 -9.25 5.36 -35.17
C ASP A 124 -9.00 5.74 -33.69
N LEU A 125 -10.04 5.89 -32.86
CA LEU A 125 -9.89 6.21 -31.44
C LEU A 125 -9.24 5.06 -30.66
N ILE A 126 -9.65 3.82 -30.97
CA ILE A 126 -9.06 2.61 -30.37
C ILE A 126 -7.60 2.47 -30.79
N ARG A 127 -7.28 2.78 -32.06
CA ARG A 127 -5.91 2.76 -32.59
C ARG A 127 -5.02 3.82 -31.93
N ASP A 128 -5.56 4.97 -31.56
CA ASP A 128 -4.83 6.03 -30.87
C ASP A 128 -4.70 5.79 -29.35
N LEU A 129 -5.65 5.06 -28.73
CA LEU A 129 -5.62 4.70 -27.30
C LEU A 129 -4.69 3.52 -26.99
N LEU A 130 -4.59 2.53 -27.88
CA LEU A 130 -3.74 1.34 -27.71
C LEU A 130 -2.28 1.70 -27.34
N PRO A 131 -1.59 2.60 -28.07
CA PRO A 131 -0.23 3.02 -27.72
C PRO A 131 -0.11 3.67 -26.35
N LEU A 132 -1.14 4.39 -25.90
CA LEU A 132 -1.16 5.04 -24.58
C LEU A 132 -1.30 3.98 -23.47
N VAL A 133 -2.17 3.00 -23.64
CA VAL A 133 -2.32 1.87 -22.70
C VAL A 133 -1.03 1.08 -22.61
N ASP A 134 -0.43 0.68 -23.75
CA ASP A 134 0.86 -0.02 -23.78
C ASP A 134 2.00 0.80 -23.13
N GLN A 135 1.95 2.13 -23.25
CA GLN A 135 2.91 3.00 -22.58
C GLN A 135 2.68 3.04 -21.08
N SER A 136 1.44 3.16 -20.62
CA SER A 136 1.07 3.15 -19.20
C SER A 136 1.41 1.82 -18.53
N GLU A 137 1.16 0.69 -19.19
CA GLU A 137 1.55 -0.64 -18.69
C GLU A 137 3.07 -0.75 -18.51
N ARG A 138 3.85 -0.35 -19.51
CA ARG A 138 5.32 -0.35 -19.38
C ARG A 138 5.83 0.57 -18.28
N GLN A 139 5.19 1.72 -18.07
CA GLN A 139 5.52 2.63 -16.98
C GLN A 139 5.17 2.05 -15.61
N LEU A 140 4.03 1.37 -15.50
CA LEU A 140 3.61 0.65 -14.29
C LEU A 140 4.56 -0.50 -13.97
N ASP A 141 4.95 -1.29 -14.97
CA ASP A 141 5.91 -2.40 -14.80
C ASP A 141 7.30 -1.89 -14.38
N GLU A 142 7.77 -0.79 -14.96
CA GLU A 142 9.02 -0.17 -14.56
C GLU A 142 8.94 0.42 -13.15
N ALA A 143 7.85 1.12 -12.80
CA ALA A 143 7.63 1.63 -11.45
C ALA A 143 7.54 0.49 -10.43
N SER A 144 6.83 -0.59 -10.77
CA SER A 144 6.72 -1.79 -9.92
C SER A 144 8.07 -2.47 -9.73
N ARG A 145 8.91 -2.57 -10.77
CA ARG A 145 10.28 -3.11 -10.65
C ARG A 145 11.15 -2.24 -9.75
N ARG A 146 11.12 -0.92 -9.93
CA ARG A 146 11.88 0.01 -9.06
C ARG A 146 11.43 -0.03 -7.61
N LEU A 147 10.13 -0.11 -7.36
CA LEU A 147 9.59 -0.30 -6.02
C LEU A 147 10.02 -1.65 -5.44
N ALA A 148 9.96 -2.73 -6.22
CA ALA A 148 10.41 -4.04 -5.77
C ALA A 148 11.92 -4.05 -5.44
N ASP A 149 12.74 -3.38 -6.24
CA ASP A 149 14.19 -3.24 -6.01
C ASP A 149 14.47 -2.39 -4.75
N HIS A 150 13.78 -1.25 -4.59
CA HIS A 150 13.87 -0.41 -3.39
C HIS A 150 13.50 -1.17 -2.13
N PHE A 151 12.39 -1.91 -2.17
CA PHE A 151 11.96 -2.74 -1.05
C PHE A 151 12.80 -4.03 -0.90
N ALA A 152 13.60 -4.41 -1.89
CA ALA A 152 14.54 -5.52 -1.77
C ALA A 152 15.79 -5.14 -0.97
N GLU A 153 16.13 -3.86 -0.89
CA GLU A 153 17.26 -3.37 -0.13
C GLU A 153 17.10 -3.69 1.37
N LYS A 154 18.16 -4.25 1.95
CA LYS A 154 18.21 -4.50 3.39
C LYS A 154 18.72 -3.26 4.10
N ALA A 155 17.96 -2.78 5.07
CA ALA A 155 18.39 -1.72 5.96
C ALA A 155 18.60 -2.26 7.36
N GLN A 156 19.80 -2.07 7.90
CA GLN A 156 20.13 -2.37 9.27
C GLN A 156 20.05 -1.08 10.10
N LEU A 157 19.32 -1.13 11.20
CA LEU A 157 19.19 -0.03 12.15
C LEU A 157 19.55 -0.53 13.54
N SER A 158 20.34 0.25 14.27
CA SER A 158 20.72 -0.06 15.65
C SER A 158 20.36 1.10 16.56
N THR A 159 20.06 0.80 17.82
CA THR A 159 20.01 1.82 18.87
C THR A 159 21.35 2.56 18.97
N PRO A 160 21.40 3.84 19.41
CA PRO A 160 22.64 4.60 19.54
C PRO A 160 23.75 3.88 20.32
N ASP A 161 23.36 3.11 21.35
CA ASP A 161 24.29 2.37 22.22
C ASP A 161 24.59 0.95 21.75
N GLY A 162 24.06 0.52 20.59
CA GLY A 162 24.28 -0.83 20.03
C GLY A 162 23.59 -1.98 20.78
N GLU A 163 22.62 -1.67 21.63
CA GLU A 163 21.89 -2.62 22.48
C GLU A 163 20.94 -3.54 21.69
N LEU A 164 20.35 -3.01 20.63
CA LEU A 164 19.40 -3.71 19.76
C LEU A 164 19.67 -3.32 18.32
N THR A 165 19.64 -4.32 17.44
CA THR A 165 19.75 -4.14 15.99
C THR A 165 18.58 -4.82 15.30
N ILE A 166 17.98 -4.12 14.34
CA ILE A 166 16.92 -4.62 13.49
C ILE A 166 17.40 -4.61 12.03
N THR A 167 17.26 -5.75 11.36
CA THR A 167 17.36 -5.81 9.90
C THR A 167 15.95 -5.75 9.32
N SER A 168 15.74 -4.77 8.46
CA SER A 168 14.48 -4.56 7.75
C SER A 168 14.65 -4.71 6.25
N ARG A 169 13.58 -5.10 5.57
CA ARG A 169 13.48 -5.19 4.12
C ARG A 169 12.17 -4.53 3.71
N GLY A 170 12.28 -3.44 2.97
CA GLY A 170 11.15 -2.62 2.57
C GLY A 170 10.22 -2.18 3.70
N GLY A 171 10.80 -1.77 4.83
CA GLY A 171 10.06 -1.32 6.02
C GLY A 171 9.46 -2.44 6.86
N GLN A 172 9.56 -3.70 6.42
CA GLN A 172 9.20 -4.87 7.22
C GLN A 172 10.42 -5.37 7.98
N VAL A 173 10.26 -5.69 9.25
CA VAL A 173 11.33 -6.26 10.07
C VAL A 173 11.50 -7.73 9.73
N ALA A 174 12.73 -8.11 9.35
CA ALA A 174 13.09 -9.48 8.98
C ALA A 174 13.92 -10.17 10.08
N GLU A 175 14.64 -9.39 10.88
CA GLU A 175 15.52 -9.90 11.94
C GLU A 175 15.62 -8.91 13.08
N ILE A 176 15.73 -9.43 14.31
CA ILE A 176 15.91 -8.66 15.53
C ILE A 176 17.03 -9.33 16.31
N GLU A 177 18.11 -8.58 16.57
CA GLU A 177 19.26 -9.04 17.33
C GLU A 177 19.41 -8.19 18.59
N PHE A 178 19.52 -8.88 19.74
CA PHE A 178 19.75 -8.24 21.02
C PHE A 178 21.19 -8.41 21.47
N HIS A 179 21.79 -7.36 22.01
CA HIS A 179 23.10 -7.47 22.64
C HIS A 179 22.98 -8.18 24.01
N ASP A 180 23.69 -9.30 24.19
CA ASP A 180 23.57 -10.19 25.35
C ASP A 180 23.61 -9.48 26.71
N ARG A 181 24.53 -8.53 26.88
CA ARG A 181 24.68 -7.81 28.15
C ARG A 181 23.48 -6.94 28.50
N TRP A 182 22.87 -6.33 27.49
CA TRP A 182 21.72 -5.44 27.67
C TRP A 182 20.45 -6.25 27.92
N ILE A 183 20.23 -7.27 27.09
CA ILE A 183 19.03 -8.11 27.20
C ILE A 183 19.04 -8.98 28.46
N ALA A 184 20.19 -9.19 29.10
CA ALA A 184 20.24 -9.82 30.42
C ALA A 184 19.63 -8.94 31.54
N SER A 185 19.67 -7.61 31.41
CA SER A 185 19.23 -6.67 32.46
C SER A 185 18.02 -5.81 32.10
N ALA A 186 17.66 -5.66 30.82
CA ALA A 186 16.56 -4.80 30.36
C ALA A 186 15.20 -5.14 31.01
N SER A 187 14.31 -4.19 31.25
CA SER A 187 12.92 -4.55 31.60
C SER A 187 12.14 -4.97 30.35
N ALA A 188 10.95 -5.55 30.50
CA ALA A 188 10.07 -5.81 29.36
C ALA A 188 9.61 -4.49 28.72
N GLU A 189 9.40 -3.47 29.54
CA GLU A 189 9.08 -2.11 29.12
C GLU A 189 10.21 -1.48 28.30
N ASP A 190 11.48 -1.67 28.68
CA ASP A 190 12.63 -1.18 27.90
C ASP A 190 12.70 -1.89 26.54
N VAL A 191 12.58 -3.21 26.50
CA VAL A 191 12.58 -3.97 25.25
C VAL A 191 11.46 -3.48 24.32
N ALA A 192 10.24 -3.37 24.84
CA ALA A 192 9.09 -2.87 24.09
C ALA A 192 9.34 -1.47 23.51
N TYR A 193 9.86 -0.54 24.34
CA TYR A 193 10.17 0.82 23.91
C TYR A 193 11.21 0.86 22.78
N HIS A 194 12.35 0.19 22.96
CA HIS A 194 13.45 0.20 21.98
C HIS A 194 13.06 -0.48 20.66
N VAL A 195 12.33 -1.60 20.73
CA VAL A 195 11.82 -2.29 19.54
C VAL A 195 10.80 -1.43 18.79
N CYS A 196 9.84 -0.84 19.50
CA CYS A 196 8.82 0.04 18.90
C CYS A 196 9.48 1.21 18.16
N ARG A 197 10.46 1.87 18.80
CA ARG A 197 11.17 2.99 18.19
C ARG A 197 11.96 2.59 16.94
N LEU A 198 12.72 1.49 17.00
CA LEU A 198 13.48 1.02 15.84
C LEU A 198 12.59 0.55 14.70
N MET A 199 11.43 -0.06 14.99
CA MET A 199 10.44 -0.40 13.97
C MET A 199 9.85 0.84 13.28
N GLN A 200 9.59 1.90 14.04
CA GLN A 200 9.16 3.19 13.49
C GLN A 200 10.25 3.81 12.61
N ASP A 201 11.51 3.83 13.08
CA ASP A 201 12.64 4.34 12.31
C ASP A 201 12.86 3.53 11.02
N ALA A 202 12.72 2.21 11.08
CA ALA A 202 12.81 1.32 9.92
C ALA A 202 11.72 1.62 8.89
N HIS A 203 10.48 1.81 9.37
CA HIS A 203 9.35 2.19 8.53
C HIS A 203 9.61 3.55 7.89
N ASP A 204 9.87 4.59 8.68
CA ASP A 204 10.05 5.95 8.19
C ASP A 204 11.16 6.00 7.14
N ARG A 205 12.30 5.30 7.38
CA ARG A 205 13.40 5.20 6.42
C ARG A 205 13.03 4.51 5.12
N ALA A 206 12.22 3.44 5.16
CA ALA A 206 11.76 2.75 3.96
C ALA A 206 10.86 3.64 3.09
N TRP A 207 10.12 4.55 3.71
CA TRP A 207 9.21 5.48 3.05
C TRP A 207 9.87 6.78 2.56
N VAL A 208 11.06 7.13 3.07
CA VAL A 208 11.86 8.23 2.51
C VAL A 208 12.20 7.92 1.05
N GLY A 209 11.89 8.85 0.16
CA GLY A 209 12.25 8.76 -1.26
C GLY A 209 11.29 7.93 -2.13
N ILE A 210 10.26 7.28 -1.56
CA ILE A 210 9.25 6.56 -2.38
C ILE A 210 8.55 7.52 -3.36
N GLY A 211 8.31 8.76 -2.93
CA GLY A 211 7.75 9.80 -3.82
C GLY A 211 8.64 10.12 -5.02
N ASP A 212 9.96 9.92 -4.91
CA ASP A 212 10.92 10.14 -6.00
C ASP A 212 11.03 8.92 -6.94
N LEU A 213 10.59 7.75 -6.49
CA LEU A 213 10.59 6.50 -7.26
C LEU A 213 9.37 6.35 -8.17
N LEU A 214 8.26 6.99 -7.81
CA LEU A 214 7.09 7.04 -8.66
C LEU A 214 7.38 7.96 -9.86
N PRO A 215 7.17 7.49 -11.11
CA PRO A 215 7.24 8.37 -12.27
C PRO A 215 6.35 9.59 -12.03
N ARG A 216 6.84 10.79 -12.36
CA ARG A 216 6.04 12.02 -12.21
C ARG A 216 4.71 11.89 -12.95
N GLU A 217 4.74 11.18 -14.07
CA GLU A 217 3.59 10.86 -14.90
C GLU A 217 2.55 10.02 -14.17
N LEU A 218 2.96 9.19 -13.20
CA LEU A 218 2.08 8.36 -12.37
C LEU A 218 1.51 9.15 -11.19
N GLY A 219 2.30 10.08 -10.63
CA GLY A 219 1.81 11.10 -9.71
C GLY A 219 0.80 12.03 -10.38
N ASP A 220 1.07 12.43 -11.62
CA ASP A 220 0.15 13.17 -12.47
C ASP A 220 -1.07 12.30 -12.79
N LEU A 221 -0.93 11.03 -13.14
CA LEU A 221 -2.04 10.10 -13.40
C LEU A 221 -2.95 9.92 -12.17
N MET A 222 -2.36 9.83 -10.97
CA MET A 222 -3.11 9.78 -9.72
C MET A 222 -3.79 11.11 -9.39
N SER A 223 -3.12 12.23 -9.68
CA SER A 223 -3.71 13.57 -9.61
C SER A 223 -4.84 13.76 -10.65
N PHE A 224 -4.72 13.14 -11.83
CA PHE A 224 -5.72 13.07 -12.89
C PHE A 224 -6.92 12.21 -12.49
N ALA A 225 -6.69 11.06 -11.86
CA ALA A 225 -7.75 10.22 -11.30
C ALA A 225 -8.48 10.90 -10.13
N ALA A 226 -7.80 11.79 -9.39
CA ALA A 226 -8.41 12.60 -8.34
C ALA A 226 -9.22 13.80 -8.86
N ASP A 227 -8.98 14.28 -10.09
CA ASP A 227 -9.74 15.37 -10.73
C ASP A 227 -9.99 15.10 -12.24
N PRO A 228 -10.93 14.19 -12.56
CA PRO A 228 -11.26 13.85 -13.95
C PRO A 228 -11.86 15.04 -14.74
N ALA A 229 -12.45 16.03 -14.06
CA ALA A 229 -12.97 17.24 -14.71
C ALA A 229 -11.84 18.15 -15.23
N ARG A 230 -10.68 18.16 -14.56
CA ARG A 230 -9.48 18.84 -15.06
C ARG A 230 -8.91 18.14 -16.29
N MET A 231 -8.95 16.81 -16.34
CA MET A 231 -8.54 16.02 -17.51
C MET A 231 -9.38 16.34 -18.75
N LEU A 232 -10.71 16.32 -18.63
CA LEU A 232 -11.61 16.62 -19.74
C LEU A 232 -11.38 18.03 -20.31
N ARG A 233 -11.16 19.02 -19.43
CA ARG A 233 -10.81 20.38 -19.85
C ARG A 233 -9.47 20.47 -20.57
N GLN A 234 -8.46 19.72 -20.13
CA GLN A 234 -7.14 19.69 -20.78
C GLN A 234 -7.17 19.00 -22.15
N LEU A 235 -8.06 18.03 -22.34
CA LEU A 235 -8.30 17.36 -23.62
C LEU A 235 -9.20 18.18 -24.56
N GLY A 236 -9.57 19.41 -24.19
CA GLY A 236 -10.37 20.30 -25.03
C GLY A 236 -11.87 20.06 -24.98
N PHE A 237 -12.35 19.15 -24.12
CA PHE A 237 -13.78 19.02 -23.84
C PHE A 237 -14.20 20.19 -22.94
N ARG A 238 -14.93 21.14 -23.53
CA ARG A 238 -15.68 22.15 -22.77
C ARG A 238 -16.86 21.44 -22.10
N THR A 239 -16.79 21.36 -20.77
CA THR A 239 -17.96 21.12 -19.92
C THR A 239 -18.77 22.40 -19.77
#